data_AF-A0A0J5WIE0-F1
#
_entry.id   AF-A0A0J5WIE0-F1
#
_cell.length_a   1.000
_cell.length_b   1.000
_cell.length_c   1.000
_cell.angle_alpha   90.00
_cell.angle_beta   90.00
_cell.angle_gamma   90.00
#
_symmetry.space_group_name_H-M   'P 1'
#
loop_
_entity.id
_entity.type
_entity.pdbx_description
1 polymer ?
#
loop_
_entity_poly.entity_id
_entity_poly.type
_entity_poly.pdbx_seq_one_letter_code
_entity_poly.pdbx_strand_id
1 'polypeptide(L)'
;MSNEALDPLLRQFAEKRLGRPLEPGEEQALLERLPGRHGSPPAPVAGTAAQASAANPPLPRLKTRQEAREQVKHFLQLNQQKAYEKMRGILQTIDAQNETTLGMLASEQQKVSGVLDAHAPPGDAQASGAADIQDSTREALALIGEQLTGLIRQEIDACFRQYVDSFAERLAVRLDAIDDRLQGIGAGPAEPSEPTAPGAVATAAVHDISGSASME
;
A
#
# COMPACT_ATOMS: atom_id res chain seq x y z
N MET A 1 11.50 -37.03 26.44
CA MET A 1 11.94 -36.10 25.39
C MET A 1 10.84 -35.09 25.19
N SER A 2 10.94 -33.93 25.82
CA SER A 2 9.89 -32.89 25.79
C SER A 2 9.99 -32.16 24.46
N ASN A 3 8.98 -32.25 23.60
CA ASN A 3 8.89 -31.44 22.39
C ASN A 3 8.68 -29.97 22.80
N GLU A 4 9.78 -29.24 23.00
CA GLU A 4 9.72 -27.80 23.27
C GLU A 4 9.41 -27.06 21.98
N ALA A 5 8.19 -26.55 21.89
CA ALA A 5 7.74 -25.69 20.80
C ALA A 5 7.99 -24.22 21.13
N LEU A 6 8.23 -23.42 20.10
CA LEU A 6 8.32 -21.97 20.18
C LEU A 6 6.96 -21.38 20.63
N ASP A 7 6.99 -20.29 21.40
CA ASP A 7 5.78 -19.56 21.77
C ASP A 7 4.95 -19.25 20.50
N PRO A 8 3.66 -19.66 20.42
CA PRO A 8 2.83 -19.51 19.22
C PRO A 8 2.77 -18.07 18.70
N LEU A 9 2.87 -17.08 19.57
CA LEU A 9 2.86 -15.66 19.17
C LEU A 9 4.16 -15.25 18.47
N LEU A 10 5.29 -15.81 18.94
CA LEU A 10 6.61 -15.58 18.37
C LEU A 10 6.78 -16.31 17.04
N ARG A 11 6.21 -17.52 16.93
CA ARG A 11 6.11 -18.28 15.70
C ARG A 11 5.33 -17.50 14.63
N GLN A 12 4.14 -17.01 14.96
CA GLN A 12 3.31 -16.23 14.04
C GLN A 12 4.03 -14.95 13.57
N PHE A 13 4.79 -14.30 14.45
CA PHE A 13 5.58 -13.13 14.08
C PHE A 13 6.69 -13.49 13.08
N ALA A 14 7.43 -14.58 13.33
CA ALA A 14 8.48 -15.05 12.44
C ALA A 14 7.92 -15.43 11.06
N GLU A 15 6.83 -16.19 11.02
CA GLU A 15 6.13 -16.60 9.79
C GLU A 15 5.61 -15.39 9.00
N LYS A 16 5.08 -14.37 9.68
CA LYS A 16 4.63 -13.13 9.03
C LYS A 16 5.77 -12.31 8.43
N ARG A 17 6.97 -12.35 9.02
CA ARG A 17 8.16 -11.68 8.46
C ARG A 17 8.80 -12.48 7.33
N LEU A 18 8.77 -13.80 7.42
CA LEU A 18 9.34 -14.71 6.43
C LEU A 18 8.40 -14.94 5.24
N GLY A 19 7.10 -14.70 5.39
CA GLY A 19 6.09 -14.93 4.35
C GLY A 19 5.85 -16.41 4.04
N ARG A 20 6.38 -17.31 4.88
CA ARG A 20 6.33 -18.77 4.74
C ARG A 20 6.30 -19.43 6.14
N PRO A 21 5.79 -20.66 6.28
CA PRO A 21 5.81 -21.38 7.55
C PRO A 21 7.24 -21.60 8.04
N LEU A 22 7.41 -21.61 9.36
CA LEU A 22 8.73 -21.77 9.99
C LEU A 22 9.17 -23.24 9.91
N GLU A 23 10.38 -23.48 9.42
CA GLU A 23 10.96 -24.82 9.36
C GLU A 23 11.36 -25.31 10.77
N PRO A 24 11.30 -26.64 11.06
CA PRO A 24 11.61 -27.16 12.40
C PRO A 24 13.00 -26.78 12.90
N GLY A 25 14.00 -26.72 12.00
CA GLY A 25 15.36 -26.30 12.33
C GLY A 25 15.50 -24.80 12.64
N GLU A 26 14.68 -23.96 12.01
CA GLU A 26 14.62 -22.52 12.31
C GLU A 26 13.93 -22.28 13.65
N GLU A 27 12.91 -23.08 13.99
CA GLU A 27 12.24 -23.06 15.29
C GLU A 27 13.22 -23.37 16.44
N GLN A 28 14.06 -24.39 16.26
CA GLN A 28 15.09 -24.77 17.23
C GLN A 28 16.19 -23.71 17.37
N ALA A 29 16.64 -23.11 16.26
CA ALA A 29 17.62 -22.02 16.30
C ALA A 29 17.08 -20.76 17.01
N LEU A 30 15.78 -20.48 16.90
CA LEU A 30 15.13 -19.38 17.62
C LEU A 30 14.95 -19.71 19.11
N LEU A 31 14.65 -20.96 19.44
CA LEU A 31 14.58 -21.47 20.82
C LEU A 31 15.92 -21.36 21.54
N GLU A 32 17.03 -21.68 20.88
CA GLU A 32 18.39 -21.55 21.44
C GLU A 32 18.81 -20.09 21.66
N ARG A 33 18.30 -19.16 20.84
CA ARG A 33 18.62 -17.73 20.92
C ARG A 33 17.74 -16.95 21.90
N LEU A 34 16.69 -17.57 22.46
CA LEU A 34 15.81 -16.95 23.44
C LEU A 34 16.51 -16.83 24.80
N PRO A 35 16.82 -15.61 25.29
CA PRO A 35 17.71 -15.39 26.44
C PRO A 35 17.04 -15.65 27.81
N GLY A 36 16.07 -16.56 27.88
CA GLY A 36 15.26 -16.75 29.09
C GLY A 36 14.91 -18.18 29.47
N ARG A 37 15.35 -19.21 28.72
CA ARG A 37 14.85 -20.59 28.95
C ARG A 37 15.90 -21.69 29.06
N HIS A 38 17.13 -21.46 28.62
CA HIS A 38 18.25 -22.31 29.01
C HIS A 38 18.84 -21.74 30.30
N GLY A 39 18.46 -22.33 31.44
CA GLY A 39 19.29 -22.23 32.63
C GLY A 39 20.71 -22.62 32.23
N SER A 40 21.66 -21.76 32.57
CA SER A 40 23.12 -21.96 32.58
C SER A 40 23.67 -23.00 31.59
N PRO A 41 24.48 -22.63 30.56
CA PRO A 41 25.26 -23.64 29.87
C PRO A 41 26.11 -24.40 30.91
N PRO A 42 26.21 -25.74 30.86
CA PRO A 42 27.14 -26.45 31.71
C PRO A 42 28.54 -25.94 31.38
N ALA A 43 29.27 -25.59 32.44
CA ALA A 43 30.64 -25.09 32.33
C ALA A 43 31.46 -26.01 31.41
N PRO A 44 32.17 -25.48 30.39
CA PRO A 44 33.20 -26.24 29.73
C PRO A 44 34.33 -26.41 30.74
N VAL A 45 34.70 -27.66 30.96
CA VAL A 45 35.92 -28.06 31.68
C VAL A 45 37.09 -27.32 31.04
N ALA A 46 37.97 -26.80 31.89
CA ALA A 46 39.09 -25.93 31.58
C ALA A 46 39.87 -26.31 30.31
N GLY A 47 40.13 -25.31 29.46
CA GLY A 47 41.04 -25.45 28.33
C GLY A 47 41.11 -24.20 27.45
N THR A 48 41.85 -23.18 27.91
CA THR A 48 42.52 -22.14 27.10
C THR A 48 41.74 -21.42 25.98
N ALA A 49 41.29 -20.18 26.25
CA ALA A 49 41.53 -19.01 25.37
C ALA A 49 41.00 -17.68 25.99
N ALA A 50 41.95 -16.78 26.24
CA ALA A 50 41.91 -15.31 26.19
C ALA A 50 40.59 -14.52 26.43
N GLN A 51 40.60 -13.80 27.56
CA GLN A 51 40.27 -12.37 27.72
C GLN A 51 39.13 -11.75 26.91
N ALA A 52 38.02 -11.44 27.59
CA ALA A 52 37.40 -10.11 27.60
C ALA A 52 36.33 -10.03 28.71
N SER A 53 36.77 -10.13 29.97
CA SER A 53 35.90 -9.81 31.12
C SER A 53 35.94 -8.30 31.34
N ALA A 54 35.18 -7.57 30.53
CA ALA A 54 34.85 -6.18 30.84
C ALA A 54 33.78 -6.21 31.94
N ALA A 55 34.16 -5.76 33.13
CA ALA A 55 33.28 -5.60 34.28
C ALA A 55 32.11 -4.66 33.92
N ASN A 56 30.95 -5.23 33.60
CA ASN A 56 29.70 -4.47 33.54
C ASN A 56 29.10 -4.43 34.96
N PRO A 57 28.89 -3.24 35.56
CA PRO A 57 28.18 -3.14 36.82
C PRO A 57 26.73 -3.62 36.65
N PRO A 58 26.14 -4.33 37.63
CA PRO A 58 24.78 -4.82 37.52
C PRO A 58 23.82 -3.62 37.45
N LEU A 59 23.03 -3.57 36.37
CA LEU A 59 22.11 -2.48 36.09
C LEU A 59 20.98 -2.40 37.14
N PRO A 60 20.76 -1.25 37.81
CA PRO A 60 19.58 -1.03 38.63
C PRO A 60 18.38 -0.76 37.71
N ARG A 61 17.77 -1.81 37.13
CA ARG A 61 16.79 -1.67 36.02
C ARG A 61 15.40 -2.26 36.24
N LEU A 62 15.10 -2.83 37.40
CA LEU A 62 13.77 -3.39 37.67
C LEU A 62 12.78 -2.35 38.23
N LYS A 63 13.23 -1.44 39.11
CA LYS A 63 12.38 -0.36 39.66
C LYS A 63 12.01 0.68 38.59
N THR A 64 13.00 1.16 37.83
CA THR A 64 12.79 2.14 36.75
C THR A 64 11.97 1.61 35.57
N ARG A 65 12.05 0.31 35.26
CA ARG A 65 11.22 -0.29 34.19
C ARG A 65 9.75 -0.43 34.60
N GLN A 66 9.49 -0.73 35.87
CA GLN A 66 8.13 -0.80 36.40
C GLN A 66 7.52 0.61 36.47
N GLU A 67 8.27 1.59 36.97
CA GLU A 67 7.89 3.01 37.00
C GLU A 67 7.62 3.55 35.58
N ALA A 68 8.47 3.21 34.60
CA ALA A 68 8.23 3.58 33.20
C ALA A 68 6.95 2.96 32.63
N ARG A 69 6.62 1.71 33.00
CA ARG A 69 5.35 1.07 32.59
C ARG A 69 4.14 1.78 33.20
N GLU A 70 4.22 2.19 34.45
CA GLU A 70 3.17 2.94 35.13
C GLU A 70 3.01 4.34 34.52
N GLN A 71 4.11 5.02 34.19
CA GLN A 71 4.08 6.30 33.52
C GLN A 71 3.48 6.21 32.11
N VAL A 72 3.83 5.18 31.34
CA VAL A 72 3.24 4.92 30.02
C VAL A 72 1.75 4.61 30.15
N LYS A 73 1.33 3.85 31.16
CA LYS A 73 -0.09 3.57 31.42
C LYS A 73 -0.85 4.86 31.73
N HIS A 74 -0.31 5.71 32.59
CA HIS A 74 -0.91 7.01 32.93
C HIS A 74 -0.98 7.94 31.71
N PHE A 75 0.11 8.02 30.92
CA PHE A 75 0.12 8.82 29.70
C PHE A 75 -0.88 8.30 28.67
N LEU A 76 -0.99 6.98 28.51
CA LEU A 76 -1.96 6.37 27.60
C LEU A 76 -3.39 6.68 28.03
N GLN A 77 -3.69 6.59 29.32
CA GLN A 77 -5.00 6.92 29.87
C GLN A 77 -5.34 8.40 29.67
N LEU A 78 -4.40 9.29 29.95
CA LEU A 78 -4.57 10.73 29.71
C LEU A 78 -4.74 11.06 28.22
N ASN A 79 -3.97 10.40 27.35
CA ASN A 79 -4.07 10.58 25.92
C ASN A 79 -5.41 10.08 25.38
N GLN A 80 -5.88 8.93 25.87
CA GLN A 80 -7.19 8.39 25.54
C GLN A 80 -8.31 9.35 25.96
N GLN A 81 -8.28 9.88 27.19
CA GLN A 81 -9.26 10.88 27.64
C GLN A 81 -9.24 12.11 26.74
N LYS A 82 -8.05 12.65 26.44
CA LYS A 82 -7.89 13.82 25.56
C LYS A 82 -8.38 13.54 24.13
N ALA A 83 -8.18 12.33 23.62
CA ALA A 83 -8.69 11.91 22.32
C ALA A 83 -10.22 11.86 22.31
N TYR A 84 -10.84 11.32 23.37
CA TYR A 84 -12.30 11.29 23.53
C TYR A 84 -12.90 12.70 23.60
N GLU A 85 -12.29 13.61 24.36
CA GLU A 85 -12.75 15.01 24.44
C GLU A 85 -12.64 15.73 23.09
N LYS A 86 -11.51 15.54 22.38
CA LYS A 86 -11.36 16.09 21.02
C LYS A 86 -12.40 15.54 20.06
N MET A 87 -12.61 14.23 20.08
CA MET A 87 -13.61 13.59 19.22
C MET A 87 -15.01 14.14 19.51
N ARG A 88 -15.39 14.28 20.79
CA ARG A 88 -16.66 14.88 21.18
C ARG A 88 -16.80 16.32 20.69
N GLY A 89 -15.75 17.13 20.80
CA GLY A 89 -15.75 18.51 20.29
C GLY A 89 -15.89 18.60 18.78
N ILE A 90 -15.23 17.70 18.03
CA ILE A 90 -15.38 17.60 16.58
C ILE A 90 -16.82 17.23 16.22
N LEU A 91 -17.39 16.20 16.85
CA LEU A 91 -18.79 15.81 16.59
C LEU A 91 -19.75 16.97 16.85
N GLN A 92 -19.60 17.68 17.98
CA GLN A 92 -20.44 18.83 18.31
C GLN A 92 -20.30 19.97 17.28
N THR A 93 -19.10 20.16 16.73
CA THR A 93 -18.87 21.17 15.68
C THR A 93 -19.54 20.74 14.37
N ILE A 94 -19.45 19.46 14.00
CA ILE A 94 -20.12 18.91 12.81
C ILE A 94 -21.64 19.06 12.94
N ASP A 95 -22.21 18.74 14.10
CA ASP A 95 -23.65 18.88 14.35
C ASP A 95 -24.09 20.35 14.21
N ALA A 96 -23.34 21.29 14.79
CA ALA A 96 -23.63 22.73 14.66
C ALA A 96 -23.50 23.24 13.22
N GLN A 97 -22.51 22.75 12.47
CA GLN A 97 -22.34 23.07 11.05
C GLN A 97 -23.48 22.51 10.20
N ASN A 98 -23.94 21.29 10.51
CA ASN A 98 -25.06 20.66 9.82
C ASN A 98 -26.37 21.42 10.06
N GLU A 99 -26.69 21.74 11.31
CA GLU A 99 -27.86 22.57 11.66
C GLU A 99 -27.83 23.93 10.95
N THR A 100 -26.67 24.59 10.92
CA THR A 100 -26.50 25.86 10.19
C THR A 100 -26.76 25.68 8.69
N THR A 101 -26.26 24.60 8.10
CA THR A 101 -26.43 24.30 6.67
C THR A 101 -27.88 23.97 6.34
N LEU A 102 -28.54 23.16 7.16
CA LEU A 102 -29.97 22.84 7.03
C LEU A 102 -30.83 24.11 7.18
N GLY A 103 -30.50 25.00 8.12
CA GLY A 103 -31.19 26.28 8.29
C GLY A 103 -31.03 27.21 7.09
N MET A 104 -29.83 27.27 6.49
CA MET A 104 -29.60 27.99 5.24
C MET A 104 -30.41 27.39 4.09
N LEU A 105 -30.39 26.06 3.93
CA LEU A 105 -31.18 25.37 2.90
C LEU A 105 -32.68 25.64 3.06
N ALA A 106 -33.21 25.58 4.28
CA ALA A 106 -34.61 25.90 4.56
C ALA A 106 -34.94 27.36 4.20
N SER A 107 -34.03 28.29 4.51
CA SER A 107 -34.18 29.70 4.15
C SER A 107 -34.15 29.91 2.63
N GLU A 108 -33.30 29.18 1.91
CA GLU A 108 -33.28 29.21 0.44
C GLU A 108 -34.54 28.60 -0.16
N GLN A 109 -35.03 27.47 0.36
CA GLN A 109 -36.30 26.89 -0.06
C GLN A 109 -37.46 27.86 0.14
N GLN A 110 -37.50 28.56 1.28
CA GLN A 110 -38.53 29.57 1.53
C GLN A 110 -38.43 30.76 0.56
N LYS A 111 -37.21 31.21 0.23
CA LYS A 111 -36.99 32.26 -0.78
C LYS A 111 -37.44 31.80 -2.16
N VAL A 112 -37.08 30.59 -2.59
CA VAL A 112 -37.49 30.01 -3.87
C VAL A 112 -39.01 29.86 -3.93
N SER A 113 -39.63 29.36 -2.86
CA SER A 113 -41.09 29.24 -2.78
C SER A 113 -41.77 30.61 -2.86
N GLY A 114 -41.24 31.64 -2.20
CA GLY A 114 -41.77 33.00 -2.28
C GLY A 114 -41.64 33.63 -3.68
N VAL A 115 -40.54 33.35 -4.39
CA VAL A 115 -40.35 33.80 -5.79
C VAL A 115 -41.30 33.06 -6.74
N LEU A 116 -41.53 31.76 -6.53
CA LEU A 116 -42.50 31.01 -7.34
C LEU A 116 -43.93 31.51 -7.15
N ASP A 117 -44.33 31.82 -5.92
CA ASP A 117 -45.66 32.35 -5.61
C ASP A 117 -45.87 33.76 -6.19
N ALA A 118 -44.82 34.59 -6.17
CA ALA A 118 -44.83 35.90 -6.83
C ALA A 118 -44.92 35.83 -8.37
N HIS A 119 -44.62 34.68 -8.97
CA HIS A 119 -44.71 34.43 -10.41
C HIS A 119 -45.95 33.63 -10.84
N ALA A 120 -46.90 33.36 -9.94
CA ALA A 120 -48.18 32.75 -10.31
C ALA A 120 -48.98 33.70 -11.23
N PRO A 121 -49.23 33.34 -12.51
CA PRO A 121 -49.87 34.25 -13.46
C PRO A 121 -51.39 34.32 -13.22
N PRO A 122 -52.03 35.49 -13.43
CA PRO A 122 -53.48 35.57 -13.47
C PRO A 122 -53.98 34.78 -14.70
N GLY A 123 -54.94 33.89 -14.45
CA GLY A 123 -55.47 32.97 -15.44
C GLY A 123 -55.99 33.65 -16.72
N ASP A 124 -55.88 32.88 -17.80
CA ASP A 124 -56.71 32.95 -19.02
C ASP A 124 -56.21 33.73 -20.25
N ALA A 125 -55.03 34.36 -20.24
CA ALA A 125 -54.46 34.99 -21.45
C ALA A 125 -53.18 34.33 -22.03
N GLN A 126 -52.57 33.37 -21.33
CA GLN A 126 -51.24 32.83 -21.68
C GLN A 126 -51.24 31.55 -22.53
N ALA A 127 -52.38 30.90 -22.77
CA ALA A 127 -52.40 29.56 -23.40
C ALA A 127 -51.78 29.52 -24.81
N SER A 128 -51.88 30.59 -25.59
CA SER A 128 -51.36 30.61 -26.97
C SER A 128 -49.89 31.02 -27.09
N GLY A 129 -49.34 31.79 -26.14
CA GLY A 129 -47.91 32.14 -26.10
C GLY A 129 -47.08 31.17 -25.26
N ALA A 130 -47.68 30.54 -24.25
CA ALA A 130 -47.02 29.53 -23.44
C ALA A 130 -46.69 28.26 -24.23
N ALA A 131 -47.51 27.88 -25.22
CA ALA A 131 -47.23 26.74 -26.08
C ALA A 131 -45.96 26.96 -26.95
N ASP A 132 -45.83 28.12 -27.58
CA ASP A 132 -44.67 28.47 -28.42
C ASP A 132 -43.38 28.63 -27.59
N ILE A 133 -43.48 29.21 -26.39
CA ILE A 133 -42.36 29.33 -25.45
C ILE A 133 -41.95 27.96 -24.89
N GLN A 134 -42.93 27.08 -24.62
CA GLN A 134 -42.65 25.72 -24.17
C GLN A 134 -41.98 24.88 -25.26
N ASP A 135 -42.40 25.01 -26.53
CA ASP A 135 -41.77 24.33 -27.65
C ASP A 135 -40.36 24.85 -27.91
N SER A 136 -40.14 26.17 -27.86
CA SER A 136 -38.79 26.77 -27.93
C SER A 136 -37.89 26.32 -26.77
N THR A 137 -38.44 26.21 -25.55
CA THR A 137 -37.68 25.70 -24.39
C THR A 137 -37.37 24.21 -24.55
N ARG A 138 -38.28 23.43 -25.11
CA ARG A 138 -38.10 22.00 -25.38
C ARG A 138 -37.03 21.77 -26.44
N GLU A 139 -37.00 22.59 -27.48
CA GLU A 139 -35.98 22.57 -28.53
C GLU A 139 -34.60 22.98 -27.98
N ALA A 140 -34.54 24.02 -27.14
CA ALA A 140 -33.30 24.41 -26.46
C ALA A 140 -32.76 23.30 -25.55
N LEU A 141 -33.63 22.62 -24.79
CA LEU A 141 -33.25 21.47 -23.95
C LEU A 141 -32.77 20.28 -24.78
N ALA A 142 -33.35 20.04 -25.97
CA ALA A 142 -32.89 19.00 -26.88
C ALA A 142 -31.49 19.30 -27.43
N LEU A 143 -31.22 20.55 -27.84
CA LEU A 143 -29.89 20.99 -28.31
C LEU A 143 -28.84 20.90 -27.20
N ILE A 144 -29.18 21.34 -25.99
CA ILE A 144 -28.29 21.21 -24.82
C ILE A 144 -28.03 19.74 -24.51
N GLY A 145 -29.07 18.89 -24.57
CA GLY A 145 -28.93 17.45 -24.35
C GLY A 145 -28.00 16.79 -25.37
N GLU A 146 -28.11 17.17 -26.64
CA GLU A 146 -27.21 16.68 -27.70
C GLU A 146 -25.76 17.14 -27.48
N GLN A 147 -25.55 18.42 -27.15
CA GLN A 147 -24.22 18.95 -26.83
C GLN A 147 -23.59 18.27 -25.62
N LEU A 148 -24.34 18.10 -24.53
CA LEU A 148 -23.87 17.40 -23.33
C LEU A 148 -23.54 15.93 -23.63
N THR A 149 -24.37 15.26 -24.43
CA THR A 149 -24.09 13.88 -24.85
C THR A 149 -22.81 13.79 -25.69
N GLY A 150 -22.57 14.76 -26.56
CA GLY A 150 -21.33 14.87 -27.33
C GLY A 150 -20.10 15.06 -26.43
N LEU A 151 -20.18 15.99 -25.46
CA LEU A 151 -19.11 16.24 -24.50
C LEU A 151 -18.82 15.02 -23.62
N ILE A 152 -19.84 14.32 -23.13
CA ILE A 152 -19.67 13.10 -22.33
C ILE A 152 -18.96 12.01 -23.13
N ARG A 153 -19.31 11.81 -24.41
CA ARG A 153 -18.61 10.84 -25.27
C ARG A 153 -17.14 11.20 -25.46
N GLN A 154 -16.85 12.48 -25.72
CA GLN A 154 -15.46 12.96 -25.86
C GLN A 154 -14.65 12.77 -24.58
N GLU A 155 -15.24 13.05 -23.41
CA GLU A 155 -14.59 12.87 -22.12
C GLU A 155 -14.31 11.39 -21.82
N ILE A 156 -15.27 10.50 -22.12
CA ILE A 156 -15.08 9.05 -22.00
C ILE A 156 -13.92 8.60 -22.88
N ASP A 157 -13.91 9.00 -24.16
CA ASP A 157 -12.85 8.62 -25.10
C ASP A 157 -11.48 9.18 -24.67
N ALA A 158 -11.42 10.41 -24.18
CA ALA A 158 -10.20 11.02 -23.68
C ALA A 158 -9.66 10.31 -22.44
N CYS A 159 -10.54 9.99 -21.48
CA CYS A 159 -10.19 9.27 -20.26
C CYS A 159 -9.68 7.85 -20.57
N PHE A 160 -10.36 7.13 -21.48
CA PHE A 160 -9.90 5.81 -21.93
C PHE A 160 -8.53 5.88 -22.61
N ARG A 161 -8.32 6.84 -23.51
CA ARG A 161 -7.02 7.04 -24.16
C ARG A 161 -5.93 7.34 -23.15
N GLN A 162 -6.15 8.31 -22.25
CA GLN A 162 -5.16 8.67 -21.23
C GLN A 162 -4.82 7.47 -20.32
N TYR A 163 -5.82 6.68 -19.93
CA TYR A 163 -5.58 5.49 -19.11
C TYR A 163 -4.80 4.41 -19.89
N VAL A 164 -5.23 4.08 -21.11
CA VAL A 164 -4.62 3.04 -21.95
C VAL A 164 -3.23 3.45 -22.41
N ASP A 165 -3.01 4.70 -22.81
CA ASP A 165 -1.72 5.21 -23.25
C ASP A 165 -0.71 5.16 -22.09
N SER A 166 -1.10 5.61 -20.89
CA SER A 166 -0.25 5.51 -19.69
C SER A 166 0.05 4.06 -19.27
N PHE A 167 -0.86 3.14 -19.58
CA PHE A 167 -0.66 1.71 -19.32
C PHE A 167 0.24 1.08 -20.38
N ALA A 168 0.05 1.43 -21.65
CA ALA A 168 0.87 0.99 -22.77
C ALA A 168 2.32 1.45 -22.63
N GLU A 169 2.56 2.71 -22.26
CA GLU A 169 3.90 3.22 -21.96
C GLU A 169 4.57 2.45 -20.83
N ARG A 170 3.87 2.22 -19.71
CA ARG A 170 4.40 1.45 -18.58
C ARG A 170 4.66 -0.01 -18.94
N LEU A 171 3.83 -0.59 -19.81
CA LEU A 171 4.02 -1.95 -20.28
C LEU A 171 5.22 -2.04 -21.22
N ALA A 172 5.37 -1.09 -22.15
CA ALA A 172 6.53 -1.00 -23.05
C ALA A 172 7.83 -0.89 -22.24
N VAL A 173 7.91 0.02 -21.27
CA VAL A 173 9.10 0.16 -20.40
C VAL A 173 9.41 -1.13 -19.63
N ARG A 174 8.39 -1.87 -19.17
CA ARG A 174 8.61 -3.16 -18.49
C ARG A 174 9.07 -4.25 -19.45
N LEU A 175 8.52 -4.29 -20.66
CA LEU A 175 8.93 -5.25 -21.69
C LEU A 175 10.36 -5.00 -22.14
N ASP A 176 10.72 -3.74 -22.39
CA ASP A 176 12.10 -3.34 -22.73
C ASP A 176 13.07 -3.71 -21.61
N ALA A 177 12.71 -3.44 -20.34
CA ALA A 177 13.55 -3.82 -19.20
C ALA A 177 13.70 -5.35 -19.01
N ILE A 178 12.72 -6.14 -19.46
CA ILE A 178 12.81 -7.61 -19.47
C ILE A 178 13.71 -8.04 -20.63
N ASP A 179 13.56 -7.44 -21.82
CA ASP A 179 14.38 -7.74 -22.98
C ASP A 179 15.87 -7.42 -22.71
N ASP A 180 16.16 -6.25 -22.14
CA ASP A 180 17.51 -5.85 -21.71
C ASP A 180 18.11 -6.86 -20.71
N ARG A 181 17.30 -7.37 -19.76
CA ARG A 181 17.75 -8.41 -18.82
C ARG A 181 18.03 -9.72 -19.53
N LEU A 182 17.20 -10.13 -20.48
CA LEU A 182 17.41 -11.36 -21.25
C LEU A 182 18.64 -11.25 -22.15
N GLN A 183 18.84 -10.11 -22.81
CA GLN A 183 20.04 -9.83 -23.58
C GLN A 183 21.29 -9.79 -22.70
N GLY A 184 21.21 -9.21 -21.49
CA GLY A 184 22.31 -9.20 -20.52
C GLY A 184 22.63 -10.58 -19.91
N ILE A 185 21.68 -11.51 -19.89
CA ILE A 185 21.90 -12.90 -19.48
C ILE A 185 22.46 -13.73 -20.64
N GLY A 186 22.08 -13.43 -21.88
CA GLY A 186 22.64 -14.03 -23.11
C GLY A 186 24.04 -13.52 -23.45
N ALA A 187 24.36 -12.28 -23.10
CA ALA A 187 25.70 -11.72 -23.04
C ALA A 187 26.35 -12.12 -21.71
N GLY A 188 26.59 -13.42 -21.53
CA GLY A 188 27.49 -13.91 -20.48
C GLY A 188 28.79 -13.10 -20.50
N PRO A 189 29.42 -12.88 -19.34
CA PRO A 189 30.62 -12.07 -19.27
C PRO A 189 31.65 -12.68 -20.22
N ALA A 190 31.94 -11.99 -21.31
CA ALA A 190 33.13 -12.23 -22.08
C ALA A 190 34.28 -11.94 -21.12
N GLU A 191 34.80 -13.02 -20.52
CA GLU A 191 36.01 -12.97 -19.72
C GLU A 191 37.08 -12.20 -20.51
N PRO A 192 37.69 -11.16 -19.93
CA PRO A 192 38.89 -10.60 -20.53
C PRO A 192 40.01 -11.63 -20.34
N SER A 193 40.22 -12.45 -21.38
CA SER A 193 41.41 -13.30 -21.51
C SER A 193 42.63 -12.42 -21.77
N GLU A 194 43.65 -12.53 -20.90
CA GLU A 194 45.08 -12.82 -21.20
C GLU A 194 46.03 -12.28 -20.10
N PRO A 195 47.30 -12.76 -19.97
CA PRO A 195 47.89 -14.07 -20.33
C PRO A 195 48.91 -14.60 -19.27
N THR A 196 49.52 -15.78 -19.53
CA THR A 196 50.73 -16.41 -18.88
C THR A 196 50.37 -17.42 -17.76
N ALA A 197 50.74 -18.71 -17.73
CA ALA A 197 51.82 -19.52 -18.34
C ALA A 197 51.44 -21.04 -18.23
N PRO A 198 52.25 -21.97 -18.77
CA PRO A 198 51.78 -23.20 -19.42
C PRO A 198 51.73 -24.43 -18.52
N GLY A 199 50.89 -25.40 -18.92
CA GLY A 199 51.17 -26.82 -18.67
C GLY A 199 50.04 -27.60 -17.99
N ALA A 200 49.17 -28.19 -18.80
CA ALA A 200 48.82 -29.62 -18.73
C ALA A 200 47.77 -29.92 -19.80
N VAL A 201 48.21 -30.62 -20.84
CA VAL A 201 47.38 -31.19 -21.89
C VAL A 201 46.59 -32.36 -21.32
N ALA A 202 45.26 -32.32 -21.42
CA ALA A 202 44.44 -33.53 -21.50
C ALA A 202 43.19 -33.23 -22.34
N THR A 203 43.40 -33.41 -23.64
CA THR A 203 42.46 -33.74 -24.70
C THR A 203 41.14 -34.42 -24.28
N ALA A 204 40.02 -33.84 -24.69
CA ALA A 204 38.87 -34.56 -25.25
C ALA A 204 38.03 -33.59 -26.11
N ALA A 205 38.25 -33.66 -27.41
CA ALA A 205 37.44 -33.02 -28.44
C ALA A 205 36.27 -33.94 -28.86
N VAL A 206 35.34 -33.35 -29.62
CA VAL A 206 34.34 -33.99 -30.53
C VAL A 206 33.07 -34.46 -29.82
N HIS A 207 31.86 -33.91 -30.01
CA HIS A 207 31.08 -33.50 -31.21
C HIS A 207 30.30 -32.20 -30.88
N ASP A 208 30.29 -31.10 -31.63
CA ASP A 208 29.80 -30.83 -33.00
C ASP A 208 28.50 -31.53 -33.43
N ILE A 209 27.38 -30.80 -33.32
CA ILE A 209 26.23 -30.91 -34.21
C ILE A 209 25.71 -29.50 -34.51
N SER A 210 26.35 -28.89 -35.50
CA SER A 210 25.70 -27.92 -36.38
C SER A 210 24.50 -28.59 -37.09
N GLY A 211 23.30 -28.04 -36.92
CA GLY A 211 22.09 -28.45 -37.65
C GLY A 211 21.33 -27.22 -38.09
N SER A 212 21.76 -26.65 -39.20
CA SER A 212 21.17 -25.47 -39.86
C SER A 212 19.76 -25.77 -40.38
N ALA A 213 18.94 -24.71 -40.43
CA ALA A 213 17.61 -24.70 -41.03
C ALA A 213 17.65 -24.93 -42.55
N SER A 214 16.63 -25.58 -43.12
CA SER A 214 16.19 -25.36 -44.50
C SER A 214 14.77 -25.84 -44.78
N MET A 215 14.06 -24.99 -45.53
CA MET A 215 12.75 -25.12 -46.14
C MET A 215 12.65 -26.30 -47.11
N GLU A 216 11.56 -27.06 -47.06
CA GLU A 216 10.51 -27.19 -48.10
C GLU A 216 9.37 -28.08 -47.59
#